data_AF-A0A1S3HZZ6-F1
#
_entry.id   AF-A0A1S3HZZ6-F1
#
_cell.length_a   1.000
_cell.length_b   1.000
_cell.length_c   1.000
_cell.angle_alpha   90.00
_cell.angle_beta   90.00
_cell.angle_gamma   90.00
#
_symmetry.space_group_name_H-M   'P 1'
#
loop_
_entity.id
_entity.type
_entity.pdbx_description
1 polymer ?
#
loop_
_entity_poly.entity_id
_entity_poly.type
_entity_poly.pdbx_seq_one_letter_code
_entity_poly.pdbx_strand_id
1 'polypeptide(L)'
;MATLKKQAILRYLATTYTNFAGYGNTARERALCESIISWASSELHRVVGYYYTYPQFLDRFRLPSDSANEALIEAGIKGMTKHLETLEKRYLQKSPYLVGDEITVADTVVATILCQAEWVGFKFKIWPRVNQWLDNVKQQEFWDRVHDAHYQFLRELEQEVPQFD
;
A
#
# COMPACT_ATOMS: atom_id res chain seq x y z
N MET A 1 -17.12 3.30 -2.49
CA MET A 1 -17.84 2.09 -2.97
C MET A 1 -16.97 1.11 -3.77
N ALA A 2 -16.00 1.56 -4.59
CA ALA A 2 -15.17 0.64 -5.40
C ALA A 2 -14.27 -0.30 -4.59
N THR A 3 -13.80 0.11 -3.41
CA THR A 3 -12.85 -0.68 -2.60
C THR A 3 -13.47 -1.91 -1.94
N LEU A 4 -14.74 -1.83 -1.51
CA LEU A 4 -15.48 -2.98 -0.94
C LEU A 4 -15.65 -4.12 -1.95
N LYS A 5 -15.81 -3.80 -3.24
CA LYS A 5 -15.98 -4.81 -4.30
C LYS A 5 -14.70 -5.64 -4.51
N LYS A 6 -13.52 -5.05 -4.34
CA LYS A 6 -12.23 -5.75 -4.49
C LYS A 6 -12.06 -6.85 -3.45
N GLN A 7 -12.42 -6.58 -2.20
CA GLN A 7 -12.32 -7.54 -1.10
C GLN A 7 -13.23 -8.75 -1.31
N ALA A 8 -14.47 -8.49 -1.73
CA ALA A 8 -15.42 -9.54 -2.06
C ALA A 8 -14.92 -10.43 -3.21
N ILE A 9 -14.28 -9.86 -4.24
CA ILE A 9 -13.69 -10.62 -5.34
C ILE A 9 -12.52 -11.48 -4.84
N LEU A 10 -11.60 -10.92 -4.05
CA LEU A 10 -10.45 -11.66 -3.51
C LEU A 10 -10.91 -12.83 -2.63
N ARG A 11 -11.91 -12.59 -1.76
CA ARG A 11 -12.52 -13.64 -0.94
C ARG A 11 -13.17 -14.71 -1.81
N TYR A 12 -13.97 -14.31 -2.81
CA TYR A 12 -14.61 -15.24 -3.73
C TYR A 12 -13.57 -16.14 -4.43
N LEU A 13 -12.52 -15.55 -5.00
CA LEU A 13 -11.45 -16.30 -5.65
C LEU A 13 -10.78 -17.30 -4.70
N ALA A 14 -10.45 -16.85 -3.49
CA ALA A 14 -9.85 -17.69 -2.47
C ALA A 14 -10.76 -18.87 -2.06
N THR A 15 -12.06 -18.60 -1.88
CA THR A 15 -13.03 -19.63 -1.48
C THR A 15 -13.35 -20.62 -2.60
N THR A 16 -13.36 -20.18 -3.85
CA THR A 16 -13.86 -20.99 -4.97
C THR A 16 -12.75 -21.74 -5.69
N TYR A 17 -11.56 -21.17 -5.80
CA TYR A 17 -10.52 -21.72 -6.69
C TYR A 17 -9.24 -22.17 -5.97
N THR A 18 -8.95 -21.66 -4.78
CA THR A 18 -7.65 -21.91 -4.13
C THR A 18 -7.73 -22.59 -2.77
N ASN A 19 -8.94 -22.87 -2.27
CA ASN A 19 -9.16 -23.38 -0.92
C ASN A 19 -8.41 -22.55 0.15
N PHE A 20 -8.51 -21.22 0.04
CA PHE A 20 -7.85 -20.23 0.89
C PHE A 20 -6.32 -20.13 0.80
N ALA A 21 -5.67 -20.78 -0.18
CA ALA A 21 -4.25 -20.53 -0.42
C ALA A 21 -4.01 -19.04 -0.68
N GLY A 22 -3.03 -18.45 0.04
CA GLY A 22 -2.74 -17.01 0.03
C GLY A 22 -3.73 -16.13 0.79
N TYR A 23 -4.70 -16.72 1.51
CA TYR A 23 -5.73 -16.00 2.28
C TYR A 23 -5.74 -16.35 3.78
N GLY A 24 -4.88 -17.28 4.20
CA GLY A 24 -4.77 -17.78 5.57
C GLY A 24 -5.27 -19.23 5.74
N ASN A 25 -4.48 -20.04 6.45
CA ASN A 25 -4.72 -21.47 6.63
C ASN A 25 -5.71 -21.74 7.77
N THR A 26 -5.70 -20.89 8.81
CA THR A 26 -6.64 -20.98 9.94
C THR A 26 -7.78 -19.97 9.85
N ALA A 27 -8.89 -20.22 10.55
CA ALA A 27 -10.00 -19.26 10.63
C ALA A 27 -9.55 -17.91 11.23
N ARG A 28 -8.57 -17.94 12.15
CA ARG A 28 -7.99 -16.74 12.75
C ARG A 28 -7.18 -15.94 11.75
N GLU A 29 -6.31 -16.59 10.97
CA GLU A 29 -5.52 -15.94 9.92
C GLU A 29 -6.42 -15.33 8.86
N ARG A 30 -7.46 -16.05 8.42
CA ARG A 30 -8.44 -15.52 7.46
C ARG A 30 -9.15 -14.27 7.98
N ALA A 31 -9.58 -14.27 9.25
CA ALA A 31 -10.21 -13.11 9.86
C ALA A 31 -9.25 -11.91 9.98
N LEU A 32 -7.98 -12.18 10.29
CA LEU A 32 -6.95 -11.15 10.33
C LEU A 32 -6.64 -10.59 8.94
N CYS A 33 -6.51 -11.46 7.93
CA CYS A 33 -6.31 -11.09 6.53
C CYS A 33 -7.43 -10.14 6.05
N GLU A 34 -8.69 -10.51 6.27
CA GLU A 34 -9.86 -9.67 5.98
C GLU A 34 -9.83 -8.33 6.71
N SER A 35 -9.48 -8.34 8.00
CA SER A 35 -9.39 -7.12 8.81
C SER A 35 -8.33 -6.16 8.27
N ILE A 36 -7.17 -6.66 7.87
CA ILE A 36 -6.07 -5.87 7.32
C ILE A 36 -6.44 -5.31 5.94
N ILE A 37 -7.03 -6.13 5.06
CA ILE A 37 -7.47 -5.67 3.74
C ILE A 37 -8.54 -4.57 3.89
N SER A 38 -9.49 -4.76 4.82
CA SER A 38 -10.52 -3.78 5.17
C SER A 38 -9.92 -2.45 5.59
N TRP A 39 -9.04 -2.48 6.59
CA TRP A 39 -8.32 -1.30 7.07
C TRP A 39 -7.48 -0.63 5.97
N ALA A 40 -6.74 -1.39 5.18
CA ALA A 40 -5.87 -0.85 4.15
C ALA A 40 -6.68 -0.11 3.08
N SER A 41 -7.80 -0.71 2.67
CA SER A 41 -8.69 -0.16 1.65
C SER A 41 -9.45 1.09 2.09
N SER A 42 -9.63 1.29 3.40
CA SER A 42 -10.32 2.47 3.95
C SER A 42 -9.32 3.52 4.43
N GLU A 43 -8.57 3.22 5.49
CA GLU A 43 -7.77 4.19 6.21
C GLU A 43 -6.42 4.44 5.54
N LEU A 44 -5.70 3.36 5.20
CA LEU A 44 -4.38 3.50 4.60
C LEU A 44 -4.46 4.16 3.22
N HIS A 45 -5.35 3.69 2.34
CA HIS A 45 -5.50 4.25 1.00
C HIS A 45 -5.98 5.70 1.04
N ARG A 46 -6.82 6.08 2.02
CA ARG A 46 -7.24 7.47 2.20
C ARG A 46 -6.04 8.38 2.46
N VAL A 47 -5.17 8.02 3.39
CA VAL A 47 -4.05 8.90 3.74
C VAL A 47 -2.91 8.85 2.72
N VAL A 48 -2.59 7.67 2.19
CA VAL A 48 -1.50 7.49 1.22
C VAL A 48 -1.90 8.02 -0.16
N GLY A 49 -3.04 7.59 -0.67
CA GLY A 49 -3.51 7.97 -2.00
C GLY A 49 -4.14 9.36 -1.99
N TYR A 50 -5.29 9.49 -1.35
CA TYR A 50 -6.14 10.67 -1.52
C TYR A 50 -5.66 11.93 -0.81
N TYR A 51 -4.93 11.82 0.30
CA TYR A 51 -4.48 13.00 1.05
C TYR A 51 -3.04 13.37 0.69
N TYR A 52 -2.16 12.37 0.60
CA TYR A 52 -0.76 12.60 0.32
C TYR A 52 -0.48 12.59 -1.19
N THR A 53 -0.63 11.46 -1.88
CA THR A 53 -0.09 11.29 -3.23
C THR A 53 -0.87 12.05 -4.31
N TYR A 54 -2.18 11.82 -4.41
CA TYR A 54 -2.96 12.30 -5.55
C TYR A 54 -3.06 13.84 -5.64
N PRO A 55 -3.25 14.61 -4.56
CA PRO A 55 -3.35 16.07 -4.65
C PRO A 55 -2.05 16.78 -5.09
N GLN A 56 -0.93 16.06 -5.12
CA GLN A 56 0.36 16.55 -5.60
C GLN A 56 0.58 16.30 -7.10
N PHE A 57 -0.15 15.34 -7.70
CA PHE A 57 0.11 14.86 -9.06
C PHE A 57 -1.10 14.95 -10.00
N LEU A 58 -2.31 15.00 -9.46
CA LEU A 58 -3.55 14.90 -10.22
C LEU A 58 -4.45 16.09 -9.90
N ASP A 59 -4.62 17.01 -10.85
CA ASP A 59 -5.40 18.24 -10.68
C ASP A 59 -6.81 18.00 -10.12
N ARG A 60 -7.46 16.90 -10.53
CA ARG A 60 -8.80 16.52 -10.05
C ARG A 60 -8.89 16.28 -8.53
N PHE A 61 -7.76 16.02 -7.87
CA PHE A 61 -7.66 15.79 -6.43
C PHE A 61 -7.02 16.96 -5.69
N ARG A 62 -6.52 17.98 -6.41
CA ARG A 62 -5.98 19.18 -5.81
C ARG A 62 -7.13 20.02 -5.25
N LEU A 63 -6.97 20.53 -4.03
CA LEU A 63 -7.93 21.46 -3.46
C LEU A 63 -7.78 22.85 -4.11
N PRO A 64 -8.87 23.65 -4.22
CA PRO A 64 -8.82 24.95 -4.91
C PRO A 64 -7.87 25.98 -4.30
N SER A 65 -7.59 25.87 -2.99
CA SER A 65 -6.66 26.74 -2.29
C SER A 65 -5.35 26.00 -2.04
N ASP A 66 -4.22 26.61 -2.40
CA ASP A 66 -2.89 26.03 -2.17
C ASP A 66 -2.66 25.71 -0.69
N SER A 67 -3.01 26.63 0.21
CA SER A 67 -2.91 26.41 1.66
C SER A 67 -3.78 25.26 2.18
N ALA A 68 -4.94 25.03 1.56
CA ALA A 68 -5.80 23.91 1.92
C ALA A 68 -5.22 22.59 1.40
N ASN A 69 -4.62 22.62 0.21
CA ASN A 69 -3.95 21.46 -0.38
C ASN A 69 -2.72 21.05 0.43
N GLU A 70 -1.91 22.03 0.86
CA GLU A 70 -0.75 21.81 1.74
C GLU A 70 -1.19 21.18 3.07
N ALA A 71 -2.22 21.73 3.72
CA ALA A 71 -2.75 21.19 4.97
C ALA A 71 -3.28 19.73 4.80
N LEU A 72 -3.88 19.42 3.65
CA LEU A 72 -4.32 18.07 3.31
C LEU A 72 -3.13 17.10 3.18
N ILE A 73 -2.07 17.53 2.49
CA ILE A 73 -0.83 16.77 2.31
C ILE A 73 -0.16 16.50 3.66
N GLU A 74 -0.05 17.51 4.52
CA GLU A 74 0.48 17.37 5.88
C GLU A 74 -0.32 16.36 6.71
N ALA A 75 -1.66 16.42 6.64
CA ALA A 75 -2.52 15.45 7.28
C ALA A 75 -2.30 14.03 6.73
N GLY A 76 -2.07 13.91 5.42
CA GLY A 76 -1.69 12.67 4.75
C GLY A 76 -0.37 12.09 5.29
N ILE A 77 0.68 12.89 5.36
CA ILE A 77 2.00 12.49 5.90
C ILE A 77 1.87 12.02 7.35
N LYS A 78 1.16 12.79 8.19
CA LYS A 78 0.95 12.42 9.61
C LYS A 78 0.16 11.11 9.75
N GLY A 79 -0.88 10.94 8.94
CA GLY A 79 -1.69 9.72 8.91
C GLY A 79 -0.90 8.50 8.44
N MET A 80 -0.17 8.63 7.33
CA MET A 80 0.69 7.59 6.79
C MET A 80 1.78 7.19 7.79
N THR A 81 2.44 8.17 8.41
CA THR A 81 3.45 7.96 9.46
C THR A 81 2.90 7.10 10.60
N LYS A 82 1.70 7.42 11.12
CA LYS A 82 1.05 6.63 12.18
C LYS A 82 0.81 5.17 11.76
N HIS A 83 0.46 4.94 10.50
CA HIS A 83 0.25 3.59 9.98
C HIS A 83 1.56 2.83 9.79
N LEU A 84 2.59 3.48 9.25
CA LEU A 84 3.93 2.90 9.11
C LEU A 84 4.52 2.51 10.48
N GLU A 85 4.34 3.36 11.50
CA GLU A 85 4.71 3.05 12.89
C GLU A 85 3.98 1.81 13.42
N THR A 86 2.71 1.63 13.06
CA THR A 86 1.93 0.46 13.46
C THR A 86 2.42 -0.81 12.76
N LEU A 87 2.70 -0.75 11.46
CA LEU A 87 3.27 -1.86 10.70
C LEU A 87 4.64 -2.26 11.27
N GLU A 88 5.54 -1.29 11.42
CA GLU A 88 6.91 -1.45 11.91
C GLU A 88 6.98 -2.04 13.32
N LYS A 89 6.20 -1.47 14.27
CA LYS A 89 6.34 -1.79 15.69
C LYS A 89 5.41 -2.90 16.17
N ARG A 90 4.37 -3.26 15.42
CA ARG A 90 3.38 -4.25 15.88
C ARG A 90 3.26 -5.47 14.96
N TYR A 91 3.03 -5.25 13.68
CA TYR A 91 2.80 -6.35 12.74
C TYR A 91 4.12 -7.05 12.41
N LEU A 92 5.08 -6.29 11.88
CA LEU A 92 6.35 -6.82 11.39
C LEU A 92 7.39 -7.07 12.48
N GLN A 93 7.08 -6.70 13.73
CA GLN A 93 7.91 -7.06 14.88
C GLN A 93 7.87 -8.58 15.14
N LYS A 94 6.73 -9.23 14.87
CA LYS A 94 6.47 -10.61 15.31
C LYS A 94 6.72 -11.65 14.23
N SER A 95 6.61 -11.26 12.97
CA SER A 95 6.58 -12.17 11.84
C SER A 95 6.99 -11.43 10.56
N PRO A 96 7.57 -12.11 9.56
CA PRO A 96 7.99 -11.48 8.30
C PRO A 96 6.84 -10.91 7.46
N TYR A 97 5.59 -11.38 7.63
CA TYR A 97 4.42 -10.89 6.90
C TYR A 97 3.29 -10.48 7.85
N LEU A 98 2.24 -9.86 7.31
CA LEU A 98 1.22 -9.19 8.11
C LEU A 98 0.25 -10.14 8.83
N VAL A 99 0.09 -11.37 8.34
CA VAL A 99 -0.85 -12.37 8.87
C VAL A 99 -0.13 -13.55 9.55
N GLY A 100 1.19 -13.66 9.39
CA GLY A 100 2.00 -14.77 9.89
C GLY A 100 3.24 -14.97 9.03
N ASP A 101 3.79 -16.19 9.06
CA ASP A 101 5.09 -16.47 8.44
C ASP A 101 5.02 -16.69 6.91
N GLU A 102 3.81 -16.77 6.37
CA GLU A 102 3.55 -16.89 4.93
C GLU A 102 2.92 -15.60 4.39
N ILE A 103 3.29 -15.28 3.15
CA ILE A 103 2.70 -14.14 2.44
C ILE A 103 1.22 -14.40 2.15
N THR A 104 0.41 -13.36 2.34
CA THR A 104 -1.02 -13.38 2.04
C THR A 104 -1.41 -12.24 1.13
N VAL A 105 -2.63 -12.28 0.60
CA VAL A 105 -3.16 -11.16 -0.19
C VAL A 105 -3.28 -9.86 0.60
N ALA A 106 -3.35 -9.93 1.94
CA ALA A 106 -3.28 -8.73 2.78
C ALA A 106 -1.95 -7.98 2.59
N ASP A 107 -0.84 -8.71 2.46
CA ASP A 107 0.47 -8.14 2.20
C ASP A 107 0.49 -7.43 0.84
N THR A 108 0.04 -8.10 -0.22
CA THR A 108 -0.05 -7.53 -1.56
C THR A 108 -0.91 -6.26 -1.59
N VAL A 109 -2.09 -6.26 -0.95
CA VAL A 109 -2.97 -5.07 -0.92
C VAL A 109 -2.29 -3.89 -0.21
N VAL A 110 -1.69 -4.12 0.96
CA VAL A 110 -1.01 -3.05 1.70
C VAL A 110 0.19 -2.52 0.91
N ALA A 111 1.00 -3.41 0.33
CA ALA A 111 2.17 -3.04 -0.46
C ALA A 111 1.79 -2.22 -1.70
N THR A 112 0.77 -2.63 -2.46
CA THR A 112 0.28 -1.89 -3.63
C THR A 112 -0.21 -0.48 -3.26
N ILE A 113 -0.82 -0.30 -2.08
CA ILE A 113 -1.22 1.03 -1.62
C ILE A 113 0.02 1.87 -1.26
N LEU A 114 0.97 1.31 -0.51
CA LEU A 114 2.19 2.02 -0.12
C LEU A 114 3.05 2.42 -1.32
N CYS A 115 3.10 1.61 -2.38
CA CYS A 115 3.83 1.93 -3.61
C CYS A 115 3.38 3.25 -4.24
N GLN A 116 2.15 3.70 -4.03
CA GLN A 116 1.68 5.00 -4.55
C GLN A 116 2.50 6.18 -4.00
N ALA A 117 3.00 6.09 -2.76
CA ALA A 117 3.86 7.12 -2.19
C ALA A 117 5.22 7.24 -2.92
N GLU A 118 5.61 6.24 -3.71
CA GLU A 118 6.84 6.33 -4.51
C GLU A 118 6.73 7.38 -5.61
N TRP A 119 5.51 7.69 -6.08
CA TRP A 119 5.27 8.70 -7.11
C TRP A 119 5.71 10.10 -6.65
N VAL A 120 5.61 10.37 -5.35
CA VAL A 120 6.06 11.62 -4.72
C VAL A 120 7.50 11.52 -4.20
N GLY A 121 8.22 10.47 -4.58
CA GLY A 121 9.60 10.23 -4.14
C GLY A 121 9.75 9.73 -2.69
N PHE A 122 8.66 9.37 -2.01
CA PHE A 122 8.72 8.91 -0.61
C PHE A 122 9.54 7.62 -0.49
N LYS A 123 10.39 7.54 0.54
CA LYS A 123 11.21 6.36 0.85
C LYS A 123 10.91 5.86 2.26
N PHE A 124 10.78 4.54 2.41
CA PHE A 124 10.43 3.91 3.68
C PHE A 124 11.62 3.64 4.62
N LYS A 125 12.80 4.23 4.35
CA LYS A 125 14.07 3.94 5.03
C LYS A 125 14.04 4.08 6.56
N ILE A 126 13.16 4.94 7.09
CA ILE A 126 13.00 5.16 8.55
C ILE A 126 12.33 3.95 9.24
N TRP A 127 11.59 3.14 8.49
CA TRP A 127 10.90 1.93 8.96
C TRP A 127 11.57 0.70 8.36
N PRO A 128 12.69 0.21 8.95
CA PRO A 128 13.51 -0.83 8.32
C PRO A 128 12.78 -2.16 8.15
N ARG A 129 11.88 -2.55 9.07
CA ARG A 129 11.09 -3.77 8.90
C ARG A 129 10.05 -3.59 7.81
N VAL A 130 9.40 -2.43 7.73
CA VAL A 130 8.48 -2.12 6.62
C VAL A 130 9.23 -2.13 5.29
N ASN A 131 10.42 -1.54 5.22
CA ASN A 131 11.21 -1.54 4.00
C ASN A 131 11.57 -2.97 3.57
N GLN A 132 12.09 -3.80 4.49
CA GLN A 132 12.42 -5.19 4.20
C GLN A 132 11.19 -6.02 3.81
N TRP A 133 10.08 -5.84 4.52
CA TRP A 133 8.81 -6.51 4.20
C TRP A 133 8.32 -6.12 2.81
N LEU A 134 8.36 -4.82 2.46
CA LEU A 134 7.97 -4.34 1.15
C LEU A 134 8.86 -4.96 0.07
N ASP A 135 10.18 -4.99 0.28
CA ASP A 135 11.13 -5.63 -0.64
C ASP A 135 10.80 -7.12 -0.84
N ASN A 136 10.47 -7.84 0.23
CA ASN A 136 10.07 -9.25 0.16
C ASN A 136 8.76 -9.45 -0.62
N VAL A 137 7.75 -8.62 -0.39
CA VAL A 137 6.46 -8.69 -1.10
C VAL A 137 6.64 -8.42 -2.59
N LYS A 138 7.54 -7.50 -2.96
CA LYS A 138 7.86 -7.19 -4.36
C LYS A 138 8.53 -8.36 -5.11
N GLN A 139 9.04 -9.38 -4.43
CA GLN A 139 9.62 -10.57 -5.06
C GLN A 139 8.58 -11.62 -5.52
N GLN A 140 7.28 -11.37 -5.34
CA GLN A 140 6.26 -12.30 -5.84
C GLN A 140 6.34 -12.46 -7.36
N GLU A 141 6.16 -13.68 -7.86
CA GLU A 141 6.35 -14.07 -9.27
C GLU A 141 5.70 -13.11 -10.30
N PHE A 142 4.49 -12.64 -10.01
CA PHE A 142 3.74 -11.77 -10.92
C PHE A 142 3.74 -10.29 -10.51
N TRP A 143 4.50 -9.92 -9.46
CA TRP A 143 4.49 -8.57 -8.93
C TRP A 143 4.83 -7.54 -10.00
N ASP A 144 5.94 -7.74 -10.71
CA ASP A 144 6.42 -6.78 -11.70
C ASP A 144 5.49 -6.65 -12.89
N ARG A 145 4.92 -7.77 -13.35
CA ARG A 145 3.93 -7.78 -14.44
C ARG A 145 2.69 -6.96 -14.07
N VAL A 146 2.21 -7.07 -12.83
CA VAL A 146 1.02 -6.35 -12.35
C VAL A 146 1.32 -4.86 -12.12
N HIS A 147 2.55 -4.53 -11.73
CA HIS A 147 2.98 -3.16 -11.44
C HIS A 147 3.79 -2.51 -12.59
N ASP A 148 3.76 -3.06 -13.80
CA ASP A 148 4.50 -2.49 -14.95
C ASP A 148 4.10 -1.04 -15.22
N ALA A 149 2.81 -0.72 -15.22
CA ALA A 149 2.33 0.67 -15.38
C ALA A 149 2.82 1.60 -14.25
N HIS A 150 2.95 1.08 -13.02
CA HIS A 150 3.52 1.84 -11.89
C HIS A 150 5.01 2.15 -12.14
N TYR A 151 5.79 1.15 -12.58
CA TYR A 151 7.20 1.35 -12.86
C TYR A 151 7.47 2.20 -14.11
N GLN A 152 6.62 2.09 -15.14
CA GLN A 152 6.67 2.97 -16.31
C GLN A 152 6.50 4.42 -15.87
N PHE A 153 5.48 4.69 -15.06
CA PHE A 153 5.23 6.02 -14.52
C PHE A 153 6.40 6.54 -13.67
N LEU A 154 7.00 5.70 -12.81
CA LEU A 154 8.19 6.10 -12.04
C LEU A 154 9.37 6.49 -12.94
N ARG A 155 9.62 5.75 -14.03
CA ARG A 155 10.69 6.07 -14.99
C ARG A 155 10.44 7.39 -15.73
N GLU A 156 9.19 7.68 -16.08
CA GLU A 156 8.82 8.95 -16.70
C GLU A 156 9.12 10.13 -15.75
N LEU A 157 8.75 9.99 -14.46
CA LEU A 157 9.05 11.00 -13.44
C LEU A 157 10.55 11.23 -13.25
N GLU A 158 11.37 10.18 -13.29
CA GLU A 158 12.83 10.29 -13.19
C GLU A 158 13.46 11.04 -14.38
N GLN A 159 12.84 10.99 -15.56
CA GLN A 159 13.32 11.68 -16.77
C GLN A 159 12.92 13.16 -16.81
N GLU A 160 11.84 13.54 -16.15
CA GLU A 160 11.36 14.93 -16.09
C GLU A 160 12.12 15.80 -15.07
N VAL A 161 12.83 15.18 -14.11
CA VAL A 161 13.69 15.90 -13.17
C VAL A 161 15.03 16.23 -13.88
N PRO A 162 15.39 17.51 -14.09
CA PRO A 162 16.67 17.85 -14.70
C PRO A 162 17.80 17.28 -13.83
N GLN A 163 18.64 16.41 -14.42
CA GLN A 163 19.92 16.07 -13.81
C GLN A 163 20.78 17.33 -13.86
N PHE A 164 20.96 17.98 -12.72
CA PHE A 164 22.00 18.99 -12.57
C PHE A 164 23.31 18.26 -12.31
N ASP A 165 24.22 18.30 -13.30
CA ASP A 165 25.61 17.87 -13.18
C ASP A 165 26.39 18.69 -12.14
#